data_AF-A0AAE4A3M9-F1
#
_entry.id   AF-A0AAE4A3M9-F1
#
_cell.length_a   1.000
_cell.length_b   1.000
_cell.length_c   1.000
_cell.angle_alpha   90.00
_cell.angle_beta   90.00
_cell.angle_gamma   90.00
#
_symmetry.space_group_name_H-M   'P 1'
#
loop_
_entity.id
_entity.type
_entity.pdbx_description
1 polymer ?
#
loop_
_entity_poly.entity_id
_entity_poly.type
_entity_poly.pdbx_seq_one_letter_code
_entity_poly.pdbx_strand_id
1 'polypeptide(L)'
;MFVSGDSGIPPYAVFRQALDAGDLGRVRTLARLMPSVGIEDALRICLLLRDHDGYERAAVKWLGRFALEARSASVEDVVAAAAALNALPHRPDAAMERLWSICARAGVAS
;
A
#
# COMPACT_ATOMS: atom_id res chain seq x y z
N MET A 1 -4.35 -9.74 36.39
CA MET A 1 -3.55 -10.85 35.83
C MET A 1 -3.25 -10.49 34.39
N PHE A 2 -2.09 -9.89 34.12
CA PHE A 2 -1.67 -9.52 32.78
C PHE A 2 -0.82 -10.67 32.25
N VAL A 3 -1.32 -11.39 31.25
CA VAL A 3 -0.50 -12.36 30.53
C VAL A 3 0.43 -11.57 29.64
N SER A 4 1.71 -11.55 30.00
CA SER A 4 2.79 -11.12 29.12
C SER A 4 2.75 -11.97 27.86
N GLY A 5 2.33 -11.35 26.76
CA GLY A 5 2.43 -11.89 25.41
C GLY A 5 3.42 -11.06 24.60
N ASP A 6 4.60 -10.75 25.15
CA ASP A 6 5.66 -10.21 24.32
C ASP A 6 6.25 -11.38 23.53
N SER A 7 5.76 -11.56 22.29
CA SER A 7 6.32 -12.56 21.38
C SER A 7 7.74 -12.17 20.92
N GLY A 8 8.26 -10.99 21.33
CA GLY A 8 9.52 -10.41 20.88
C GLY A 8 9.51 -9.99 19.41
N ILE A 9 8.39 -10.17 18.70
CA ILE A 9 8.25 -9.87 17.28
C ILE A 9 7.99 -8.37 17.12
N PRO A 10 8.80 -7.63 16.34
CA PRO A 10 8.57 -6.21 16.11
C PRO A 10 7.18 -5.94 15.52
N PRO A 11 6.49 -4.86 15.91
CA PRO A 11 5.15 -4.54 15.39
C PRO A 11 5.07 -4.50 13.86
N TYR A 12 6.11 -3.98 13.20
CA TYR A 12 6.20 -3.98 11.73
C TYR A 12 6.24 -5.39 11.14
N ALA A 13 6.92 -6.34 11.79
CA ALA A 13 6.98 -7.72 11.31
C ALA A 13 5.60 -8.41 11.38
N VAL A 14 4.82 -8.15 12.44
CA VAL A 14 3.43 -8.64 12.54
C VAL A 14 2.53 -8.00 11.48
N PHE A 15 2.71 -6.70 11.22
CA PHE A 15 2.00 -6.00 10.15
C PHE A 15 2.34 -6.58 8.77
N ARG A 16 3.62 -6.83 8.49
CA ARG A 16 4.06 -7.41 7.22
C ARG A 16 3.50 -8.81 7.02
N GLN A 17 3.51 -9.65 8.05
CA GLN A 17 2.87 -10.97 7.99
C GLN A 17 1.38 -10.88 7.67
N ALA A 18 0.66 -9.90 8.22
CA ALA A 18 -0.75 -9.69 7.91
C ALA A 18 -0.97 -9.23 6.47
N LEU A 19 -0.08 -8.38 5.92
CA LEU A 19 -0.09 -8.00 4.50
C LEU A 19 0.16 -9.20 3.60
N ASP A 20 1.19 -10.00 3.89
CA ASP A 20 1.55 -11.19 3.12
C ASP A 20 0.41 -12.24 3.13
N ALA A 21 -0.33 -12.34 4.24
CA ALA A 21 -1.49 -13.21 4.38
C ALA A 21 -2.78 -12.64 3.75
N GLY A 22 -2.79 -11.36 3.36
CA GLY A 22 -3.98 -10.67 2.84
C GLY A 22 -5.12 -10.48 3.85
N ASP A 23 -4.83 -10.55 5.16
CA ASP A 23 -5.84 -10.38 6.21
C ASP A 23 -6.15 -8.89 6.42
N LEU A 24 -7.12 -8.38 5.66
CA LEU A 24 -7.52 -6.98 5.70
C LEU A 24 -7.95 -6.50 7.11
N GLY A 25 -8.57 -7.38 7.91
CA GLY A 25 -9.00 -7.04 9.27
C GLY A 25 -7.80 -6.77 10.19
N ARG A 26 -6.80 -7.66 10.14
CA ARG A 26 -5.53 -7.49 10.86
C ARG A 26 -4.73 -6.31 10.33
N VAL A 27 -4.62 -6.16 9.01
CA VAL A 27 -3.91 -5.03 8.37
C VAL A 27 -4.50 -3.70 8.83
N ARG A 28 -5.83 -3.54 8.83
CA ARG A 28 -6.49 -2.30 9.30
C ARG A 28 -6.21 -2.00 10.76
N THR A 29 -6.23 -3.03 11.61
CA THR A 29 -5.94 -2.87 13.04
C THR A 29 -4.49 -2.46 13.26
N LEU A 30 -3.54 -3.18 12.64
CA LEU A 30 -2.11 -2.96 12.82
C LEU A 30 -1.63 -1.66 12.18
N ALA A 31 -2.15 -1.27 11.02
CA ALA A 31 -1.80 -0.01 10.35
C ALA A 31 -2.10 1.22 11.22
N ARG A 32 -3.14 1.18 12.05
CA ARG A 32 -3.48 2.28 12.99
C ARG A 32 -2.47 2.43 14.14
N LEU A 33 -1.71 1.38 14.43
CA LEU A 33 -0.69 1.38 15.46
C LEU A 33 0.68 1.84 14.93
N MET A 34 0.84 1.93 13.61
CA MET A 34 2.09 2.34 12.99
C MET A 34 2.23 3.87 13.01
N PRO A 35 3.43 4.40 13.35
CA PRO A 35 3.70 5.83 13.22
C PRO A 35 3.52 6.32 11.79
N SER A 36 3.93 5.49 10.82
CA SER A 36 3.71 5.70 9.39
C SER A 36 3.67 4.37 8.66
N VAL A 37 2.98 4.35 7.52
CA VAL A 37 2.99 3.22 6.58
C VAL A 37 3.79 3.66 5.36
N GLY A 38 4.83 2.89 5.02
CA GLY A 38 5.63 3.12 3.81
C GLY A 38 4.73 3.15 2.57
N ILE A 39 5.14 3.92 1.56
CA ILE A 39 4.36 4.08 0.33
C ILE A 39 4.16 2.75 -0.43
N GLU A 40 5.12 1.83 -0.37
CA GLU A 40 4.98 0.47 -0.92
C GLU A 40 3.91 -0.35 -0.19
N ASP A 41 3.96 -0.36 1.14
CA ASP A 41 2.96 -1.06 1.95
C ASP A 41 1.57 -0.43 1.82
N ALA A 42 1.51 0.90 1.64
CA ALA A 42 0.26 1.59 1.34
C ALA A 42 -0.33 1.18 -0.02
N LEU A 43 0.52 0.87 -1.02
CA LEU A 43 0.06 0.31 -2.30
C LEU A 43 -0.51 -1.10 -2.11
N ARG A 44 0.16 -1.95 -1.31
CA ARG A 44 -0.34 -3.28 -0.97
C ARG A 44 -1.70 -3.21 -0.26
N ILE A 45 -1.90 -2.24 0.63
CA ILE A 45 -3.21 -1.99 1.25
C ILE A 45 -4.27 -1.63 0.20
N CYS A 46 -3.95 -0.81 -0.81
CA CYS A 46 -4.88 -0.50 -1.90
C CYS A 46 -5.29 -1.79 -2.65
N LEU A 47 -4.34 -2.69 -2.93
CA LEU A 47 -4.62 -3.97 -3.55
C LEU A 47 -5.55 -4.85 -2.70
N LEU A 48 -5.38 -4.88 -1.38
CA LEU A 48 -6.28 -5.61 -0.48
C LEU A 48 -7.66 -4.97 -0.39
N LEU A 49 -7.78 -3.66 -0.58
CA LEU A 49 -9.04 -2.93 -0.53
C LEU A 49 -9.82 -2.96 -1.84
N ARG A 50 -9.27 -3.45 -2.95
CA ARG A 50 -9.83 -3.30 -4.31
C ARG A 50 -11.31 -3.72 -4.46
N ASP A 51 -11.75 -4.69 -3.66
CA ASP A 51 -13.11 -5.25 -3.69
C ASP A 51 -13.99 -4.72 -2.52
N HIS A 52 -13.52 -3.70 -1.80
CA HIS A 52 -14.14 -3.17 -0.59
C HIS A 52 -14.47 -1.68 -0.70
N ASP A 53 -15.50 -1.29 0.06
CA ASP A 53 -15.82 0.11 0.30
C ASP A 53 -14.59 0.84 0.89
N GLY A 54 -14.18 1.91 0.22
CA GLY A 54 -13.00 2.70 0.59
C GLY A 54 -11.77 2.50 -0.28
N TYR A 55 -11.80 1.61 -1.29
CA TYR A 55 -10.74 1.48 -2.29
C TYR A 55 -10.39 2.84 -2.90
N GLU A 56 -11.39 3.53 -3.48
CA GLU A 56 -11.21 4.80 -4.18
C GLU A 56 -10.50 5.84 -3.29
N ARG A 57 -10.94 5.96 -2.03
CA ARG A 57 -10.32 6.88 -1.07
C ARG A 57 -8.88 6.50 -0.74
N ALA A 58 -8.58 5.20 -0.64
CA ALA A 58 -7.22 4.72 -0.40
C ALA A 58 -6.32 4.98 -1.62
N ALA A 59 -6.82 4.70 -2.83
CA ALA A 59 -6.14 4.92 -4.10
C ALA A 59 -5.79 6.40 -4.30
N VAL A 60 -6.75 7.32 -4.10
CA VAL A 60 -6.51 8.77 -4.20
C VAL A 60 -5.48 9.25 -3.17
N LYS A 61 -5.58 8.78 -1.92
CA LYS A 61 -4.58 9.12 -0.89
C LYS A 61 -3.19 8.63 -1.28
N TRP A 62 -3.09 7.40 -1.76
CA TRP A 62 -1.83 6.84 -2.20
C TRP A 62 -1.24 7.61 -3.38
N LEU A 63 -2.07 7.98 -4.37
CA LEU A 63 -1.65 8.75 -5.54
C LEU A 63 -1.11 10.13 -5.16
N GLY A 64 -1.77 10.81 -4.20
CA GLY A 64 -1.28 12.07 -3.66
C GLY A 64 0.08 11.92 -2.97
N ARG A 65 0.28 10.84 -2.20
CA ARG A 65 1.57 10.53 -1.59
C ARG A 65 2.63 10.23 -2.64
N PHE A 66 2.31 9.45 -3.67
CA PHE A 66 3.22 9.16 -4.77
C PHE A 66 3.73 10.44 -5.45
N ALA A 67 2.83 11.38 -5.73
CA ALA A 67 3.20 12.66 -6.33
C ALA A 67 4.11 13.53 -5.43
N LEU A 68 4.06 13.35 -4.10
CA LEU A 68 4.81 14.15 -3.13
C LEU A 68 6.10 13.48 -2.63
N GLU A 69 6.12 12.15 -2.53
CA GLU A 69 7.20 11.36 -1.92
C GLU A 69 8.17 10.77 -2.96
N ALA A 70 7.73 10.61 -4.22
CA ALA A 70 8.59 10.06 -5.26
C ALA A 70 9.70 11.04 -5.65
N ARG A 71 10.95 10.57 -5.68
CA ARG A 71 12.13 11.41 -5.97
C ARG A 71 12.13 12.03 -7.35
N SER A 72 11.53 11.35 -8.32
CA SER A 72 11.63 11.70 -9.75
C SER A 72 10.34 11.47 -10.53
N ALA A 73 9.18 11.47 -9.85
CA ALA A 73 7.90 11.32 -10.53
C ALA A 73 7.62 12.52 -11.44
N SER A 74 7.26 12.21 -12.68
CA SER A 74 6.71 13.17 -13.63
C SER A 74 5.17 13.20 -13.57
N VAL A 75 4.56 14.21 -14.20
CA VAL A 75 3.09 14.25 -14.38
C VAL A 75 2.60 13.01 -15.15
N GLU A 76 3.37 12.54 -16.13
CA GLU A 76 3.05 11.32 -16.88
C GLU A 76 3.01 10.09 -15.97
N ASP A 77 3.92 9.99 -15.00
CA ASP A 77 3.94 8.89 -14.02
C ASP A 77 2.72 8.92 -13.11
N VAL A 78 2.31 10.12 -12.67
CA VAL A 78 1.10 10.29 -11.86
C VAL A 78 -0.14 9.88 -12.64
N VAL A 79 -0.26 10.30 -13.90
CA VAL A 79 -1.37 9.90 -14.78
C VAL A 79 -1.37 8.39 -15.02
N ALA A 80 -0.21 7.80 -15.29
CA ALA A 80 -0.07 6.36 -15.52
C ALA A 80 -0.42 5.55 -14.26
N ALA A 81 -0.01 6.03 -13.07
CA ALA A 81 -0.34 5.41 -11.80
C ALA A 81 -1.84 5.51 -11.50
N ALA A 82 -2.48 6.66 -11.76
CA ALA A 82 -3.92 6.83 -11.63
C ALA A 82 -4.69 5.85 -12.53
N ALA A 83 -4.26 5.72 -13.80
CA ALA A 83 -4.87 4.78 -14.74
C ALA A 83 -4.70 3.33 -14.28
N ALA A 84 -3.55 2.97 -13.72
CA ALA A 84 -3.31 1.62 -13.20
C ALA A 84 -4.15 1.34 -11.94
N LEU A 85 -4.31 2.30 -11.02
CA LEU A 85 -5.21 2.17 -9.87
C LEU A 85 -6.66 1.99 -10.31
N ASN A 86 -7.14 2.72 -11.32
CA ASN A 86 -8.50 2.53 -11.84
C ASN A 86 -8.70 1.13 -12.46
N ALA A 87 -7.64 0.55 -13.04
CA ALA A 87 -7.68 -0.79 -13.60
C ALA A 87 -7.57 -1.91 -12.54
N LEU A 88 -7.05 -1.62 -11.34
CA LEU A 88 -6.71 -2.61 -10.32
C LEU A 88 -7.87 -3.54 -9.92
N PRO A 89 -9.13 -3.08 -9.73
CA PRO A 89 -10.24 -3.98 -9.37
C PRO A 89 -10.58 -4.99 -10.48
N HIS A 90 -10.30 -4.64 -11.74
CA HIS A 90 -10.69 -5.44 -12.90
C HIS A 90 -9.53 -6.27 -13.48
N ARG A 91 -8.28 -5.80 -13.32
CA ARG A 91 -7.06 -6.37 -13.91
C ARG A 91 -5.89 -6.26 -12.92
N PRO A 92 -5.95 -6.94 -11.77
CA PRO A 92 -5.01 -6.72 -10.67
C PRO A 92 -3.55 -7.01 -11.07
N ASP A 93 -3.28 -8.12 -11.75
CA ASP A 93 -1.90 -8.53 -12.06
C ASP A 93 -1.20 -7.51 -12.98
N ALA A 94 -1.83 -7.16 -14.11
CA ALA A 94 -1.28 -6.18 -15.06
C ALA A 94 -1.21 -4.76 -14.48
N ALA A 95 -2.19 -4.37 -13.67
CA ALA A 95 -2.18 -3.07 -12.99
C ALA A 95 -1.05 -3.00 -11.95
N MET A 96 -0.82 -4.09 -11.20
CA MET A 96 0.26 -4.17 -10.24
C MET A 96 1.62 -4.12 -10.92
N GLU A 97 1.84 -4.90 -11.97
CA GLU A 97 3.09 -4.88 -12.74
C GLU A 97 3.41 -3.45 -13.22
N ARG A 98 2.39 -2.75 -13.76
CA ARG A 98 2.53 -1.36 -14.19
C ARG A 98 2.87 -0.42 -13.03
N LEU A 99 2.18 -0.55 -11.88
CA LEU A 99 2.46 0.27 -10.69
C LEU A 99 3.87 0.03 -10.16
N TRP A 100 4.34 -1.22 -10.12
CA TRP A 100 5.71 -1.56 -9.74
C TRP A 100 6.74 -0.92 -10.67
N SER A 101 6.54 -1.00 -11.98
CA SER A 101 7.42 -0.38 -12.96
C SER A 101 7.50 1.15 -12.79
N ILE A 102 6.34 1.80 -12.54
CA ILE A 102 6.27 3.24 -12.27
C ILE A 102 7.01 3.59 -10.97
N CYS A 103 6.75 2.87 -9.88
CA CYS A 103 7.39 3.09 -8.59
C CYS A 103 8.92 2.94 -8.67
N ALA A 104 9.40 1.89 -9.34
CA ALA A 104 10.83 1.65 -9.52
C ALA A 104 11.51 2.80 -10.27
N ARG A 105 10.92 3.27 -11.38
CA ARG A 105 11.45 4.39 -12.17
C ARG A 105 11.37 5.73 -11.43
N ALA A 106 10.30 5.97 -10.68
CA ALA A 106 10.09 7.22 -9.96
C ALA A 106 10.95 7.33 -8.68
N GLY A 107 11.69 6.27 -8.32
CA GLY A 107 12.56 6.24 -7.14
C GLY A 107 11.76 6.08 -5.85
N VAL A 108 10.64 5.37 -5.90
CA VAL A 108 9.86 4.99 -4.73
C VAL A 108 10.48 3.71 -4.18
N ALA A 109 11.60 3.89 -3.48
CA ALA A 109 12.28 2.87 -2.68
C ALA A 109 13.11 3.62 -1.64
N SER A 110 12.80 3.39 -0.37
CA SER A 110 13.55 3.86 0.80
C SER A 110 13.96 2.63 1.61
#